data_AF-A0A6N9TRG8-F1
#
_entry.id   AF-A0A6N9TRG8-F1
#
_cell.length_a   1.000
_cell.length_b   1.000
_cell.length_c   1.000
_cell.angle_alpha   90.00
_cell.angle_beta   90.00
_cell.angle_gamma   90.00
#
_symmetry.space_group_name_H-M   'P 1'
#
loop_
_entity.id
_entity.type
_entity.pdbx_description
1 polymer ?
#
loop_
_entity_poly.entity_id
_entity_poly.type
_entity_poly.pdbx_seq_one_letter_code
_entity_poly.pdbx_strand_id
1 'polypeptide(L)'
;PIRDLYAAAPERLLDWNLSLLEILRPYFEPGAAGWVLQSELGATGRGTELLARIGRALGAGRLVAPRTARAHVDTAVLGRSGIEVEWFAYVPPVYPQLWGAFRKDLSALDLACTCGPRAADIVRRACRPWTP
;
A
#
# COMPACT_ATOMS: atom_id res chain seq x y z
N PRO A 1 -19.53 -3.45 8.76
CA PRO A 1 -18.08 -3.72 8.85
C PRO A 1 -17.30 -2.59 9.54
N ILE A 2 -17.31 -1.34 9.03
CA ILE A 2 -16.53 -0.23 9.66
C ILE A 2 -17.05 0.11 11.05
N ARG A 3 -18.38 0.23 11.23
CA ARG A 3 -18.97 0.45 12.57
C ARG A 3 -18.54 -0.65 13.55
N ASP A 4 -18.58 -1.90 13.10
CA ASP A 4 -18.27 -3.06 13.93
C ASP A 4 -16.77 -3.11 14.28
N LEU A 5 -15.89 -2.72 13.34
CA LEU A 5 -14.45 -2.55 13.57
C LEU A 5 -14.14 -1.51 14.66
N TYR A 6 -14.86 -0.39 14.68
CA TYR A 6 -14.68 0.65 15.71
C TYR A 6 -15.35 0.30 17.05
N ALA A 7 -16.36 -0.58 17.03
CA ALA A 7 -16.95 -1.14 18.24
C ALA A 7 -16.10 -2.27 18.85
N ALA A 8 -15.22 -2.89 18.05
CA ALA A 8 -14.28 -3.88 18.54
C ALA A 8 -13.22 -3.23 19.43
N ALA A 9 -12.85 -3.91 20.52
CA ALA A 9 -11.74 -3.54 21.40
C ALA A 9 -10.62 -4.59 21.28
N PRO A 10 -9.91 -4.66 20.14
CA PRO A 10 -8.84 -5.64 19.97
C PRO A 10 -7.68 -5.33 20.91
N GLU A 11 -7.05 -6.38 21.42
CA GLU A 11 -5.91 -6.27 22.34
C GLU A 11 -4.69 -5.63 21.66
N ARG A 12 -4.53 -5.84 20.34
CA ARG A 12 -3.41 -5.32 19.55
C ARG A 12 -3.90 -4.39 18.44
N LEU A 13 -3.22 -3.25 18.29
CA LEU A 13 -3.43 -2.34 17.17
C LEU A 13 -3.20 -3.01 15.81
N LEU A 14 -2.32 -4.02 15.75
CA LEU A 14 -2.08 -4.78 14.52
C LEU A 14 -3.36 -5.47 14.01
N ASP A 15 -4.10 -6.13 14.90
CA ASP A 15 -5.31 -6.88 14.53
C ASP A 15 -6.41 -5.93 14.03
N TRP A 16 -6.48 -4.74 14.64
CA TRP A 16 -7.34 -3.65 14.17
C TRP A 16 -6.93 -3.17 12.78
N ASN A 17 -5.65 -2.87 12.56
CA ASN A 17 -5.13 -2.39 11.28
C ASN A 17 -5.34 -3.41 10.16
N LEU A 18 -5.07 -4.69 10.41
CA LEU A 18 -5.29 -5.76 9.43
C LEU A 18 -6.77 -5.89 9.08
N SER A 19 -7.65 -5.81 10.09
CA SER A 19 -9.10 -5.85 9.86
C SER A 19 -9.58 -4.66 9.02
N LEU A 20 -9.05 -3.45 9.24
CA LEU A 20 -9.34 -2.30 8.37
C LEU A 20 -8.84 -2.52 6.94
N LEU A 21 -7.61 -3.01 6.76
CA LEU A 21 -7.04 -3.29 5.44
C LEU A 21 -7.85 -4.35 4.69
N GLU A 22 -8.33 -5.40 5.37
CA GLU A 22 -9.22 -6.42 4.80
C GLU A 22 -10.57 -5.84 4.35
N ILE A 23 -11.17 -4.92 5.15
CA ILE A 23 -12.41 -4.23 4.77
C ILE A 23 -12.20 -3.35 3.54
N LEU A 24 -11.04 -2.68 3.43
CA LEU A 24 -10.74 -1.76 2.33
C LEU A 24 -10.26 -2.46 1.07
N ARG A 25 -9.62 -3.63 1.16
CA ARG A 25 -9.00 -4.33 0.01
C ARG A 25 -9.94 -4.45 -1.20
N PRO A 26 -11.21 -4.86 -1.09
CA PRO A 26 -12.09 -5.03 -2.25
C PRO A 26 -12.34 -3.74 -3.05
N TYR A 27 -12.15 -2.56 -2.44
CA TYR A 27 -12.36 -1.27 -3.10
C TYR A 27 -11.15 -0.81 -3.92
N PHE A 28 -9.95 -1.30 -3.58
CA PHE A 28 -8.70 -0.84 -4.18
C PHE A 28 -8.03 -1.91 -5.04
N GLU A 29 -8.07 -3.16 -4.60
CA GLU A 29 -7.45 -4.30 -5.29
C GLU A 29 -8.39 -5.51 -5.26
N PRO A 30 -9.51 -5.45 -6.01
CA PRO A 30 -10.45 -6.57 -6.07
C PRO A 30 -9.76 -7.82 -6.65
N GLY A 31 -9.79 -8.92 -5.90
CA GLY A 31 -9.18 -10.19 -6.29
C GLY A 31 -7.68 -10.33 -5.98
N ALA A 32 -7.06 -9.34 -5.32
CA ALA A 32 -5.69 -9.49 -4.84
C ALA A 32 -5.57 -10.55 -3.74
N ALA A 33 -4.39 -11.17 -3.68
CA ALA A 33 -4.01 -12.08 -2.60
C ALA A 33 -4.06 -11.38 -1.23
N GLY A 34 -4.08 -12.19 -0.17
CA GLY A 34 -4.02 -11.70 1.21
C GLY A 34 -2.71 -10.97 1.53
N TRP A 35 -2.66 -10.40 2.74
CA TRP A 35 -1.43 -9.85 3.28
C TRP A 35 -0.52 -10.97 3.79
N VAL A 36 0.79 -10.78 3.65
CA VAL A 36 1.80 -11.64 4.28
C VAL A 36 2.56 -10.78 5.29
N LEU A 37 2.63 -11.22 6.53
CA LEU A 37 3.34 -10.47 7.57
C LEU A 37 4.85 -10.72 7.48
N GLN A 38 5.66 -9.67 7.65
CA GLN A 38 7.12 -9.82 7.72
C GLN A 38 7.55 -10.86 8.77
N SER A 39 6.84 -10.94 9.90
CA SER A 39 7.10 -11.90 10.97
C SER A 39 6.92 -13.36 10.53
N GLU A 40 6.02 -13.63 9.59
CA GLU A 40 5.79 -14.98 9.04
C GLU A 40 6.95 -15.41 8.13
N LEU A 41 7.63 -14.45 7.50
CA LEU A 41 8.78 -14.69 6.62
C LEU A 41 10.10 -14.90 7.37
N GLY A 42 10.13 -14.64 8.69
CA GLY A 42 11.37 -14.64 9.47
C GLY A 42 12.39 -13.59 9.01
N ALA A 43 11.97 -12.63 8.17
CA ALA A 43 12.85 -11.62 7.61
C ALA A 43 13.19 -10.57 8.68
N THR A 44 14.47 -10.45 8.99
CA THR A 44 15.02 -9.45 9.93
C THR A 44 16.01 -8.54 9.22
N GLY A 45 16.32 -7.39 9.81
CA GLY A 45 17.26 -6.42 9.23
C GLY A 45 16.71 -5.01 9.29
N ARG A 46 17.30 -4.12 8.49
CA ARG A 46 16.90 -2.70 8.37
C ARG A 46 17.06 -2.25 6.92
N GLY A 47 16.43 -1.13 6.57
CA GLY A 47 16.63 -0.46 5.29
C GLY A 47 16.37 -1.37 4.09
N THR A 48 17.19 -1.21 3.06
CA THR A 48 17.00 -1.90 1.78
C THR A 48 17.34 -3.40 1.87
N GLU A 49 18.26 -3.78 2.76
CA GLU A 49 18.62 -5.17 3.01
C GLU A 49 17.43 -5.98 3.54
N LEU A 50 16.59 -5.36 4.38
CA LEU A 50 15.34 -5.98 4.83
C LEU A 50 14.38 -6.19 3.66
N LEU A 51 14.20 -5.18 2.80
CA LEU A 51 13.35 -5.28 1.61
C LEU A 51 13.84 -6.41 0.67
N ALA A 52 15.15 -6.53 0.47
CA ALA A 52 15.74 -7.60 -0.34
C ALA A 52 15.52 -9.00 0.26
N ARG A 53 15.52 -9.14 1.60
CA ARG A 53 15.21 -10.40 2.28
C ARG A 53 13.74 -10.77 2.16
N ILE A 54 12.84 -9.79 2.36
CA ILE A 54 11.39 -9.97 2.18
C ILE A 54 11.10 -10.40 0.73
N GLY A 55 11.63 -9.67 -0.26
CA GLY A 55 11.43 -9.99 -1.67
C GLY A 55 11.91 -11.39 -2.04
N ARG A 56 13.09 -11.81 -1.58
CA ARG A 56 13.59 -13.17 -1.79
C ARG A 56 12.72 -14.24 -1.14
N ALA A 57 12.27 -14.02 0.09
CA ALA A 57 11.40 -14.96 0.79
C ALA A 57 10.05 -15.15 0.06
N LEU A 58 9.59 -14.11 -0.64
CA LEU A 58 8.36 -14.13 -1.45
C LEU A 58 8.60 -14.56 -2.91
N GLY A 59 9.84 -14.77 -3.34
CA GLY A 59 10.17 -15.01 -4.75
C GLY A 59 9.85 -13.83 -5.68
N ALA A 60 9.84 -12.61 -5.15
CA ALA A 60 9.52 -11.40 -5.91
C ALA A 60 10.66 -11.02 -6.86
N GLY A 61 10.31 -10.64 -8.10
CA GLY A 61 11.25 -10.07 -9.07
C GLY A 61 11.25 -8.54 -9.11
N ARG A 62 10.28 -7.89 -8.45
CA ARG A 62 10.12 -6.43 -8.45
C ARG A 62 9.71 -5.89 -7.10
N LEU A 63 10.25 -4.72 -6.75
CA LEU A 63 9.76 -3.84 -5.70
C LEU A 63 9.11 -2.62 -6.35
N VAL A 64 7.81 -2.41 -6.12
CA VAL A 64 7.12 -1.19 -6.55
C VAL A 64 7.23 -0.14 -5.45
N ALA A 65 7.80 1.02 -5.77
CA ALA A 65 8.05 2.07 -4.78
C ALA A 65 7.75 3.48 -5.33
N PRO A 66 7.27 4.42 -4.50
CA PRO A 66 7.06 5.79 -4.93
C PRO A 66 8.41 6.47 -5.17
N ARG A 67 8.48 7.38 -6.14
CA ARG A 67 9.68 8.17 -6.47
C ARG A 67 10.32 8.84 -5.25
N THR A 68 9.51 9.25 -4.27
CA THR A 68 9.97 9.87 -3.02
C THR A 68 10.80 8.94 -2.14
N ALA A 69 10.67 7.62 -2.28
CA ALA A 69 11.46 6.64 -1.56
C ALA A 69 12.88 6.45 -2.14
N ARG A 70 13.20 7.06 -3.30
CA ARG A 70 14.49 6.89 -3.98
C ARG A 70 15.71 7.19 -3.10
N ALA A 71 15.61 8.19 -2.23
CA ALA A 71 16.71 8.55 -1.32
C ALA A 71 16.98 7.48 -0.23
N HIS A 72 16.07 6.52 -0.05
CA HIS A 72 16.10 5.52 1.01
C HIS A 72 16.21 4.07 0.49
N VAL A 73 16.24 3.88 -0.82
CA VAL A 73 16.28 2.55 -1.46
C VAL A 73 17.56 2.42 -2.28
N ASP A 74 18.40 1.48 -1.87
CA ASP A 74 19.61 1.09 -2.60
C ASP A 74 19.26 0.05 -3.69
N THR A 75 19.11 0.52 -4.91
CA THR A 75 18.79 -0.34 -6.06
C THR A 75 19.88 -1.38 -6.34
N ALA A 76 21.13 -1.15 -5.95
CA ALA A 76 22.21 -2.13 -6.13
C ALA A 76 22.08 -3.30 -5.14
N VAL A 77 21.62 -3.04 -3.90
CA VAL A 77 21.30 -4.11 -2.92
C VAL A 77 20.17 -5.02 -3.44
N LEU A 78 19.12 -4.42 -4.00
CA LEU A 78 17.99 -5.16 -4.58
C LEU A 78 18.39 -5.92 -5.84
N GLY A 79 19.16 -5.29 -6.73
CA GLY A 79 19.66 -5.92 -7.96
C GLY A 79 20.52 -7.16 -7.70
N ARG A 80 21.38 -7.15 -6.66
CA ARG A 80 22.13 -8.34 -6.22
C ARG A 80 21.24 -9.52 -5.79
N SER A 81 19.99 -9.25 -5.46
CA SER A 81 18.98 -10.26 -5.10
C SER A 81 18.04 -10.60 -6.25
N GLY A 82 18.30 -10.11 -7.47
CA GLY A 82 17.42 -10.31 -8.64
C GLY A 82 16.13 -9.52 -8.58
N ILE A 83 16.07 -8.44 -7.79
CA ILE A 83 14.88 -7.61 -7.60
C ILE A 83 15.09 -6.27 -8.30
N GLU A 84 14.27 -5.97 -9.30
CA GLU A 84 14.22 -4.68 -9.95
C GLU A 84 13.35 -3.70 -9.16
N VAL A 85 13.62 -2.40 -9.25
CA VAL A 85 12.76 -1.37 -8.64
C VAL A 85 11.93 -0.70 -9.72
N GLU A 86 10.61 -0.84 -9.61
CA GLU A 86 9.66 -0.14 -10.44
C GLU A 86 9.18 1.11 -9.71
N TRP A 87 9.50 2.27 -10.26
CA TRP A 87 9.18 3.55 -9.65
C TRP A 87 7.88 4.11 -10.19
N PHE A 88 7.08 4.70 -9.30
CA PHE A 88 5.91 5.48 -9.69
C PHE A 88 5.92 6.88 -9.07
N ALA A 89 5.35 7.85 -9.78
CA ALA A 89 4.99 9.14 -9.24
C ALA A 89 3.52 9.12 -8.83
N TYR A 90 3.23 9.53 -7.59
CA TYR A 90 1.88 9.69 -7.08
C TYR A 90 1.51 11.17 -7.05
N VAL A 91 0.39 11.51 -7.68
CA VAL A 91 -0.24 12.83 -7.58
C VAL A 91 -1.60 12.63 -6.92
N PRO A 92 -1.84 13.15 -5.71
CA PRO A 92 -3.10 12.95 -5.00
C PRO A 92 -4.31 13.30 -5.90
N PRO A 93 -5.25 12.36 -6.13
CA PRO A 93 -6.36 12.60 -7.02
C PRO A 93 -7.39 13.52 -6.36
N VAL A 94 -8.04 14.35 -7.18
CA VAL A 94 -9.28 15.04 -6.80
C VAL A 94 -10.44 14.12 -7.16
N TYR A 95 -11.34 13.89 -6.21
CA TYR A 95 -12.51 13.05 -6.37
C TYR A 95 -13.74 13.70 -5.71
N PRO A 96 -14.97 13.28 -6.08
CA PRO A 96 -16.18 13.78 -5.43
C PRO A 96 -16.16 13.46 -3.93
N GLN A 97 -16.45 14.45 -3.08
CA GLN A 97 -16.59 14.31 -1.62
C GLN A 97 -18.01 14.72 -1.20
N LEU A 98 -18.54 14.14 -0.12
CA LEU A 98 -19.95 14.29 0.26
C LEU A 98 -20.32 15.65 0.90
N TRP A 99 -19.35 16.50 1.24
CA TRP A 99 -19.57 17.66 2.12
C TRP A 99 -18.91 18.97 1.64
N GLY A 100 -19.17 19.35 0.40
CA GLY A 100 -18.78 20.65 -0.15
C GLY A 100 -17.49 20.59 -0.96
N ALA A 101 -16.63 21.60 -0.79
CA ALA A 101 -15.38 21.72 -1.54
C ALA A 101 -14.39 20.60 -1.20
N PHE A 102 -13.62 20.16 -2.20
CA PHE A 102 -12.61 19.12 -2.05
C PHE A 102 -11.59 19.47 -0.96
N ARG A 103 -11.31 18.49 -0.10
CA ARG A 103 -10.24 18.52 0.90
C ARG A 103 -9.21 17.45 0.59
N LYS A 104 -7.95 17.88 0.46
CA LYS A 104 -6.80 16.99 0.26
C LYS A 104 -6.41 16.25 1.55
N ASP A 105 -5.57 15.24 1.40
CA ASP A 105 -4.95 14.48 2.50
C ASP A 105 -5.94 13.72 3.41
N LEU A 106 -7.11 13.36 2.87
CA LEU A 106 -8.05 12.44 3.55
C LEU A 106 -7.64 10.98 3.38
N SER A 107 -8.21 10.12 4.21
CA SER A 107 -7.88 8.69 4.25
C SER A 107 -8.41 7.93 3.03
N ALA A 108 -7.83 6.75 2.77
CA ALA A 108 -8.37 5.81 1.79
C ALA A 108 -9.81 5.39 2.11
N LEU A 109 -10.20 5.42 3.40
CA LEU A 109 -11.58 5.15 3.82
C LEU A 109 -12.57 6.19 3.27
N ASP A 110 -12.21 7.48 3.25
CA ASP A 110 -13.06 8.53 2.68
C ASP A 110 -13.33 8.29 1.19
N LEU A 111 -12.28 7.99 0.43
CA LEU A 111 -12.37 7.66 -0.98
C LEU A 111 -13.23 6.40 -1.21
N ALA A 112 -13.02 5.34 -0.43
CA ALA A 112 -13.81 4.11 -0.53
C ALA A 112 -15.29 4.34 -0.23
N CYS A 113 -15.61 5.06 0.84
CA CYS A 113 -16.99 5.37 1.22
C CYS A 113 -17.68 6.31 0.22
N THR A 114 -16.94 7.20 -0.42
CA THR A 114 -17.55 8.16 -1.35
C THR A 114 -17.64 7.64 -2.79
N CYS A 115 -16.62 6.92 -3.25
CA CYS A 115 -16.52 6.48 -4.65
C CYS A 115 -16.79 5.00 -4.86
N GLY A 116 -16.86 4.20 -3.79
CA GLY A 116 -17.16 2.77 -3.85
C GLY A 116 -16.20 2.02 -4.78
N PRO A 117 -16.69 1.13 -5.66
CA PRO A 117 -15.85 0.35 -6.57
C PRO A 117 -14.98 1.19 -7.54
N ARG A 118 -15.28 2.48 -7.73
CA ARG A 118 -14.47 3.38 -8.56
C ARG A 118 -13.19 3.86 -7.87
N ALA A 119 -13.03 3.61 -6.57
CA ALA A 119 -11.88 4.04 -5.79
C ALA A 119 -10.55 3.52 -6.39
N ALA A 120 -10.50 2.25 -6.78
CA ALA A 120 -9.34 1.64 -7.44
C ALA A 120 -8.91 2.42 -8.70
N ASP A 121 -9.84 2.74 -9.59
CA ASP A 121 -9.53 3.44 -10.84
C ASP A 121 -9.03 4.87 -10.59
N ILE A 122 -9.57 5.55 -9.57
CA ILE A 122 -9.13 6.88 -9.17
C ILE A 122 -7.67 6.85 -8.69
N VAL A 123 -7.31 5.88 -7.83
CA VAL A 123 -5.94 5.72 -7.33
C VAL A 123 -4.99 5.30 -8.46
N ARG A 124 -5.40 4.37 -9.32
CA ARG A 124 -4.55 3.93 -10.45
C ARG A 124 -4.20 5.06 -11.40
N ARG A 125 -5.12 5.99 -11.66
CA ARG A 125 -4.86 7.19 -12.49
C ARG A 125 -3.96 8.21 -11.79
N ALA A 126 -3.92 8.20 -10.46
CA ALA A 126 -3.05 9.05 -9.65
C ALA A 126 -1.59 8.54 -9.63
N CYS A 127 -1.38 7.25 -9.88
CA CYS A 127 -0.06 6.65 -10.01
C CYS A 127 0.38 6.61 -11.47
N ARG A 128 1.56 7.14 -11.77
CA ARG A 128 2.15 7.10 -13.12
C ARG A 128 3.52 6.44 -13.09
N PRO A 129 3.87 5.60 -14.07
CA PRO A 129 5.24 5.13 -14.22
C PRO A 129 6.20 6.32 -14.23
N TRP A 130 7.32 6.18 -13.54
CA TRP A 130 8.36 7.20 -13.50
C TRP A 130 9.72 6.56 -13.74
N THR A 131 10.57 7.24 -14.50
CA THR A 131 11.93 6.81 -14.79
C THR A 131 12.90 7.91 -14.35
N PRO A 132 14.01 7.57 -13.67
CA PRO A 132 15.04 8.51 -13.24
C PRO A 132 15.67 9.36 -14.34
#